data_AF-A0A7S4KPU2-F1
#
_entry.id   AF-A0A7S4KPU2-F1
#
_cell.length_a   1.000
_cell.length_b   1.000
_cell.length_c   1.000
_cell.angle_alpha   90.00
_cell.angle_beta   90.00
_cell.angle_gamma   90.00
#
_symmetry.space_group_name_H-M   'P 1'
#
loop_
_entity.id
_entity.type
_entity.pdbx_description
1 polymer ?
#
loop_
_entity_poly.entity_id
_entity_poly.type
_entity_poly.pdbx_seq_one_letter_code
_entity_poly.pdbx_strand_id
1 'polypeptide(L)'
;SPSSSSPPSSSSLASSSISTFSILKPFLFTTINWTASYKQQQEKQQQQSKGEGGQEEEKGKLKKQVPYPGHPLLFTFLGERERENGNFSGAQDHFIKANRPDLLFDLLEEWGGQEKGGGNKDLFVCRATLMFLSFGNLKDANLFFKRYWELMCTKEEPSPLMNFTRFLLLTLEREAHPLFKQLQEVYQPSLQRDPALTQSLATISEIYYGVKVGGGGFGDLFSALLR
;
A
#
# COMPACT_ATOMS: atom_id res chain seq x y z
N SER A 1 -1.09 -66.00 -42.66
CA SER A 1 -2.36 -65.31 -42.95
C SER A 1 -2.29 -63.88 -42.42
N PRO A 2 -2.59 -62.88 -43.26
CA PRO A 2 -2.55 -61.46 -42.95
C PRO A 2 -3.90 -60.95 -42.44
N SER A 3 -3.93 -59.84 -41.70
CA SER A 3 -5.02 -58.83 -41.72
C SER A 3 -4.71 -57.74 -40.67
N SER A 4 -4.25 -56.57 -41.14
CA SER A 4 -4.96 -55.27 -41.14
C SER A 4 -4.89 -54.55 -39.77
N SER A 5 -4.48 -53.30 -39.66
CA SER A 5 -4.91 -52.14 -40.45
C SER A 5 -3.96 -50.94 -40.30
N SER A 6 -3.86 -50.16 -41.38
CA SER A 6 -3.07 -48.94 -41.60
C SER A 6 -3.62 -47.68 -40.86
N PRO A 7 -2.95 -46.50 -40.95
CA PRO A 7 -2.99 -45.36 -39.99
C PRO A 7 -3.99 -44.25 -40.43
N PRO A 8 -4.00 -42.97 -39.90
CA PRO A 8 -2.97 -41.95 -40.22
C PRO A 8 -2.74 -40.77 -39.20
N SER A 9 -1.63 -40.04 -39.43
CA SER A 9 -1.41 -38.57 -39.37
C SER A 9 -1.74 -37.72 -38.13
N SER A 10 -0.70 -37.05 -37.59
CA SER A 10 -0.47 -35.58 -37.47
C SER A 10 -0.19 -35.27 -35.98
N SER A 11 0.67 -34.37 -35.53
CA SER A 11 1.10 -33.07 -36.04
C SER A 11 2.40 -32.65 -35.34
N SER A 12 3.26 -31.93 -36.07
CA SER A 12 4.48 -31.28 -35.61
C SER A 12 4.23 -30.23 -34.52
N LEU A 13 5.07 -30.20 -33.48
CA LEU A 13 5.27 -29.02 -32.66
C LEU A 13 6.75 -28.65 -32.68
N ALA A 14 7.01 -27.56 -33.39
CA ALA A 14 8.29 -26.90 -33.49
C ALA A 14 8.76 -26.42 -32.11
N SER A 15 9.93 -26.88 -31.70
CA SER A 15 10.70 -26.27 -30.62
C SER A 15 11.30 -24.97 -31.16
N SER A 16 10.81 -23.83 -30.67
CA SER A 16 11.38 -22.51 -30.95
C SER A 16 12.05 -22.01 -29.69
N SER A 17 13.38 -22.07 -29.68
CA SER A 17 14.25 -21.29 -28.81
C SER A 17 13.95 -19.81 -28.99
N ILE A 18 13.50 -19.13 -27.93
CA ILE A 18 13.39 -17.67 -27.93
C ILE A 18 14.68 -17.11 -27.34
N SER A 19 15.39 -16.43 -28.23
CA SER A 19 16.62 -15.68 -28.00
C SER A 19 16.48 -14.70 -26.84
N THR A 20 17.48 -14.74 -25.99
CA THR A 20 17.79 -13.80 -24.92
C THR A 20 17.99 -12.36 -25.41
N PHE A 21 17.70 -11.42 -24.51
CA PHE A 21 18.10 -10.00 -24.52
C PHE A 21 17.45 -9.05 -25.56
N SER A 22 16.27 -8.52 -25.19
CA SER A 22 15.81 -7.18 -25.61
C SER A 22 14.85 -6.53 -24.59
N ILE A 23 15.11 -6.69 -23.29
CA ILE A 23 14.34 -6.01 -22.22
C ILE A 23 15.30 -5.21 -21.33
N LEU A 24 15.84 -4.14 -21.89
CA LEU A 24 16.46 -3.05 -21.12
C LEU A 24 16.07 -1.76 -21.82
N LYS A 25 14.90 -1.20 -21.48
CA LYS A 25 14.47 0.20 -21.70
C LYS A 25 13.01 0.51 -21.26
N PRO A 26 12.59 0.18 -20.02
CA PRO A 26 11.69 1.13 -19.36
C PRO A 26 12.06 1.45 -17.90
N PHE A 27 13.26 1.06 -17.43
CA PHE A 27 13.63 1.21 -16.01
C PHE A 27 14.22 2.57 -15.60
N LEU A 28 14.16 3.58 -16.48
CA LEU A 28 14.63 4.95 -16.15
C LEU A 28 13.56 6.05 -16.34
N PHE A 29 12.31 5.70 -16.67
CA PHE A 29 11.27 6.70 -16.94
C PHE A 29 10.22 6.89 -15.83
N THR A 30 10.27 6.13 -14.73
CA THR A 30 9.25 6.19 -13.67
C THR A 30 9.64 7.03 -12.45
N THR A 31 10.93 7.29 -12.22
CA THR A 31 11.41 8.17 -11.13
C THR A 31 11.33 9.65 -11.48
N ILE A 32 11.42 10.00 -12.76
CA ILE A 32 11.37 11.38 -13.25
C ILE A 32 9.93 11.92 -13.24
N ASN A 33 8.94 11.10 -13.60
CA ASN A 33 7.54 11.54 -13.62
C ASN A 33 6.90 11.67 -12.23
N TRP A 34 7.39 10.92 -11.23
CA TRP A 34 6.86 10.98 -9.86
C TRP A 34 7.27 12.25 -9.12
N THR A 35 8.55 12.67 -9.25
CA THR A 35 9.01 13.96 -8.70
C THR A 35 8.32 15.16 -9.36
N ALA A 36 7.97 15.05 -10.64
CA ALA A 36 7.18 16.05 -11.35
C ALA A 36 5.73 16.15 -10.84
N SER A 37 5.07 15.01 -10.61
CA SER A 37 3.71 14.97 -10.04
C SER A 37 3.64 15.55 -8.63
N TYR A 38 4.65 15.25 -7.79
CA TYR A 38 4.78 15.82 -6.44
C TYR A 38 4.99 17.34 -6.48
N LYS A 39 5.84 17.82 -7.39
CA LYS A 39 6.11 19.25 -7.58
C LYS A 39 4.88 20.02 -8.06
N GLN A 40 4.11 19.44 -8.99
CA GLN A 40 2.86 20.03 -9.49
C GLN A 40 1.79 20.15 -8.39
N GLN A 41 1.73 19.18 -7.48
CA GLN A 41 0.79 19.19 -6.37
C GLN A 41 1.18 20.25 -5.32
N GLN A 42 2.48 20.52 -5.14
CA GLN A 42 2.96 21.62 -4.29
C GLN A 42 2.75 23.01 -4.91
N GLU A 43 2.93 23.17 -6.21
CA GLU A 43 2.69 24.45 -6.89
C GLU A 43 1.20 24.85 -6.83
N LYS A 44 0.28 23.89 -6.96
CA LYS A 44 -1.17 24.13 -6.76
C LYS A 44 -1.50 24.57 -5.33
N GLN A 45 -0.87 23.98 -4.32
CA GLN A 45 -1.05 24.37 -2.91
C GLN A 45 -0.46 25.76 -2.60
N GLN A 46 0.67 26.12 -3.21
CA GLN A 46 1.27 27.46 -3.09
C GLN A 46 0.49 28.56 -3.81
N GLN A 47 -0.23 28.22 -4.89
CA GLN A 47 -1.09 29.16 -5.60
C GLN A 47 -2.41 29.39 -4.85
N GLN A 48 -2.96 28.35 -4.19
CA GLN A 48 -4.13 28.49 -3.31
C GLN A 48 -3.82 29.31 -2.05
N SER A 49 -2.63 29.19 -1.46
CA SER A 49 -2.24 30.01 -0.30
C SER A 49 -1.87 31.47 -0.63
N LYS A 50 -1.73 31.83 -1.92
CA LYS A 50 -1.43 33.19 -2.38
C LYS A 50 -2.67 34.01 -2.76
N GLY A 51 -3.84 33.36 -2.87
CA GLY A 51 -5.10 34.00 -3.24
C GLY A 51 -5.90 34.59 -2.08
N GLU A 52 -5.57 34.23 -0.84
CA GLU A 52 -6.32 34.63 0.35
C GLU A 52 -5.36 35.26 1.38
N GLY A 53 -5.53 36.55 1.65
CA GLY A 53 -4.87 37.22 2.77
C GLY A 53 -4.05 38.45 2.40
N GLY A 54 -4.74 39.51 1.97
CA GLY A 54 -4.26 40.86 2.25
C GLY A 54 -4.31 41.13 3.76
N GLN A 55 -3.24 41.73 4.27
CA GLN A 55 -3.11 42.38 5.59
C GLN A 55 -3.38 41.53 6.83
N GLU A 56 -2.33 40.98 7.44
CA GLU A 56 -2.01 41.29 8.84
C GLU A 56 -0.58 40.90 9.23
N GLU A 57 -0.02 41.69 10.13
CA GLU A 57 1.38 41.86 10.48
C GLU A 57 2.05 40.69 11.20
N GLU A 58 3.35 40.54 10.87
CA GLU A 58 4.46 40.26 11.77
C GLU A 58 4.18 39.66 13.16
N LYS A 59 3.97 38.34 13.24
CA LYS A 59 4.52 37.53 14.34
C LYS A 59 5.06 36.20 13.83
N GLY A 60 6.39 36.05 13.89
CA GLY A 60 7.07 34.76 13.91
C GLY A 60 6.99 33.95 12.62
N LYS A 61 7.77 34.33 11.61
CA LYS A 61 8.18 33.43 10.51
C LYS A 61 9.12 32.34 11.06
N LEU A 62 8.61 31.44 11.91
CA LEU A 62 9.14 30.08 11.94
C LEU A 62 8.77 29.51 10.58
N LYS A 63 9.73 29.54 9.65
CA LYS A 63 9.63 28.81 8.38
C LYS A 63 9.25 27.39 8.78
N LYS A 64 7.97 26.99 8.61
CA LYS A 64 7.55 25.60 8.77
C LYS A 64 8.47 24.81 7.86
N GLN A 65 9.44 24.15 8.48
CA GLN A 65 10.44 23.37 7.81
C GLN A 65 9.67 22.24 7.16
N VAL A 66 9.49 22.33 5.84
CA VAL A 66 8.79 21.29 5.08
C VAL A 66 9.59 20.00 5.36
N PRO A 67 9.01 18.98 6.02
CA PRO A 67 9.78 17.82 6.45
C PRO A 67 10.50 17.24 5.24
N TYR A 68 11.83 17.19 5.29
CA TYR A 68 12.62 16.65 4.20
C TYR A 68 12.20 15.18 4.04
N PRO A 69 11.70 14.74 2.88
CA PRO A 69 11.41 13.33 2.68
C PRO A 69 12.76 12.61 2.77
N GLY A 70 12.98 11.90 3.88
CA GLY A 70 14.24 11.21 4.13
C GLY A 70 14.59 10.26 2.99
N HIS A 71 15.88 10.02 2.77
CA HIS A 71 16.32 9.14 1.70
C HIS A 71 15.81 7.70 1.92
N PRO A 72 15.22 7.02 0.92
CA PRO A 72 14.63 5.68 1.10
C PRO A 72 15.61 4.63 1.67
N LEU A 73 16.90 4.72 1.32
CA LEU A 73 17.92 3.83 1.89
C LEU A 73 18.13 4.04 3.40
N LEU A 74 17.99 5.27 3.90
CA LEU A 74 18.11 5.55 5.32
C LEU A 74 16.94 4.90 6.08
N PHE A 75 15.72 5.04 5.57
CA PHE A 75 14.57 4.38 6.15
C PHE A 75 14.69 2.86 6.10
N THR A 76 15.26 2.30 5.01
CA THR A 76 15.55 0.86 4.96
C THR A 76 16.50 0.45 6.09
N PHE A 77 17.62 1.17 6.26
CA PHE A 77 18.60 0.88 7.31
C PHE A 77 18.02 1.02 8.73
N LEU A 78 17.24 2.08 8.97
CA LEU A 78 16.55 2.28 10.25
C LEU A 78 15.54 1.16 10.52
N GLY A 79 14.80 0.73 9.50
CA GLY A 79 13.85 -0.37 9.60
C GLY A 79 14.52 -1.68 10.01
N GLU A 80 15.63 -2.04 9.36
CA GLU A 80 16.40 -3.24 9.72
C GLU A 80 16.94 -3.16 11.14
N ARG A 81 17.45 -1.99 11.56
CA ARG A 81 17.95 -1.81 12.93
C ARG A 81 16.85 -1.94 13.99
N GLU A 82 15.67 -1.39 13.73
CA GLU A 82 14.51 -1.55 14.64
C GLU A 82 14.01 -3.00 14.67
N ARG A 83 14.04 -3.70 13.53
CA ARG A 83 13.73 -5.13 13.45
C ARG A 83 14.70 -5.96 14.30
N GLU A 84 16.00 -5.73 14.20
CA GLU A 84 17.03 -6.39 15.01
C GLU A 84 16.83 -6.13 16.52
N ASN A 85 16.37 -4.93 16.88
CA ASN A 85 16.03 -4.57 18.26
C ASN A 85 14.71 -5.19 18.76
N GLY A 86 13.96 -5.90 17.90
CA GLY A 86 12.65 -6.48 18.21
C GLY A 86 11.49 -5.48 18.18
N ASN A 87 11.72 -4.24 17.73
CA ASN A 87 10.69 -3.23 17.57
C ASN A 87 10.04 -3.33 16.18
N PHE A 88 9.18 -4.33 16.01
CA PHE A 88 8.52 -4.59 14.73
C PHE A 88 7.60 -3.45 14.27
N SER A 89 6.94 -2.74 15.18
CA SER A 89 6.08 -1.61 14.84
C SER A 89 6.88 -0.46 14.23
N GLY A 90 8.00 -0.08 14.86
CA GLY A 90 8.89 0.95 14.33
C GLY A 90 9.55 0.54 13.01
N ALA A 91 9.92 -0.74 12.88
CA ALA A 91 10.48 -1.28 11.65
C ALA A 91 9.49 -1.20 10.48
N GLN A 92 8.23 -1.58 10.71
CA GLN A 92 7.15 -1.52 9.73
C GLN A 92 6.98 -0.09 9.17
N ASP A 93 6.94 0.92 10.05
CA ASP A 93 6.78 2.31 9.64
C ASP A 93 7.94 2.79 8.75
N HIS A 94 9.17 2.39 9.10
CA HIS A 94 10.35 2.69 8.31
C HIS A 94 10.33 1.98 6.94
N PHE A 95 9.91 0.73 6.86
CA PHE A 95 9.82 0.02 5.58
C PHE A 95 8.77 0.59 4.64
N ILE A 96 7.64 1.07 5.17
CA ILE A 96 6.61 1.74 4.38
C ILE A 96 7.16 3.05 3.82
N LYS A 97 7.85 3.86 4.65
CA LYS A 97 8.53 5.09 4.20
C LYS A 97 9.66 4.82 3.21
N ALA A 98 10.34 3.68 3.33
CA ALA A 98 11.37 3.24 2.40
C ALA A 98 10.82 2.75 1.05
N ASN A 99 9.51 2.56 0.94
CA ASN A 99 8.84 1.97 -0.21
C ASN A 99 9.38 0.56 -0.57
N ARG A 100 9.62 -0.28 0.45
CA ARG A 100 10.14 -1.65 0.30
C ARG A 100 9.11 -2.67 0.79
N PRO A 101 8.13 -3.05 -0.05
CA PRO A 101 7.10 -4.03 0.33
C PRO A 101 7.69 -5.43 0.57
N ASP A 102 8.83 -5.77 -0.03
CA ASP A 102 9.50 -7.05 0.19
C ASP A 102 9.97 -7.23 1.64
N LEU A 103 10.67 -6.22 2.18
CA LEU A 103 11.19 -6.25 3.54
C LEU A 103 10.06 -6.19 4.57
N LEU A 104 9.00 -5.43 4.24
CA LEU A 104 7.79 -5.41 5.04
C LEU A 104 7.13 -6.78 5.11
N PHE A 105 7.12 -7.53 4.00
CA PHE A 105 6.57 -8.88 3.97
C PHE A 105 7.33 -9.82 4.93
N ASP A 106 8.65 -9.83 4.82
CA ASP A 106 9.51 -10.67 5.66
C ASP A 106 9.37 -10.30 7.15
N LEU A 107 9.23 -9.00 7.45
CA LEU A 107 8.97 -8.50 8.80
C LEU A 107 7.64 -9.03 9.36
N LEU A 108 6.56 -8.96 8.57
CA LEU A 108 5.23 -9.40 9.01
C LEU A 108 5.15 -10.92 9.20
N GLU A 109 5.86 -11.68 8.39
CA GLU A 109 5.96 -13.13 8.55
C GLU A 109 6.68 -13.49 9.85
N GLU A 110 7.80 -12.82 10.15
CA GLU A 110 8.53 -12.99 11.41
C GLU A 110 7.67 -12.58 12.61
N TRP A 111 7.03 -11.41 12.54
CA TRP A 111 6.20 -10.89 13.63
C TRP A 111 4.98 -11.80 13.88
N GLY A 112 4.30 -12.22 12.82
CA GLY A 112 3.16 -13.14 12.90
C GLY A 112 3.54 -14.55 13.36
N GLY A 113 4.80 -14.97 13.18
CA GLY A 113 5.32 -16.23 13.71
C GLY A 113 5.61 -16.20 15.20
N GLN A 114 5.93 -15.03 15.76
CA GLN A 114 6.20 -14.85 17.19
C GLN A 114 4.93 -14.64 18.03
N GLU A 115 3.83 -14.18 17.42
CA GLU A 115 2.59 -13.95 18.15
C GLU A 115 1.91 -15.29 18.51
N LYS A 116 1.76 -15.55 19.82
CA LYS A 116 1.19 -16.79 20.37
C LYS A 116 -0.30 -17.04 20.03
N GLY A 117 -0.91 -16.18 19.21
CA GLY A 117 -2.32 -16.21 18.84
C GLY A 117 -2.61 -16.74 17.44
N GLY A 118 -1.64 -16.81 16.51
CA GLY A 118 -1.74 -17.41 15.16
C GLY A 118 -2.79 -16.84 14.18
N GLY A 119 -3.87 -16.22 14.67
CA GLY A 119 -5.07 -15.83 13.93
C GLY A 119 -5.15 -14.34 13.58
N ASN A 120 -4.13 -13.53 13.90
CA ASN A 120 -4.11 -12.08 13.59
C ASN A 120 -3.35 -11.74 12.31
N LYS A 121 -2.92 -12.75 11.53
CA LYS A 121 -2.17 -12.54 10.29
C LYS A 121 -2.94 -11.67 9.29
N ASP A 122 -4.26 -11.83 9.23
CA ASP A 122 -5.13 -11.03 8.39
C ASP A 122 -5.17 -9.54 8.82
N LEU A 123 -5.13 -9.26 10.12
CA LEU A 123 -5.06 -7.91 10.66
C LEU A 123 -3.77 -7.20 10.27
N PHE A 124 -2.62 -7.86 10.42
CA PHE A 124 -1.33 -7.27 10.05
C PHE A 124 -1.29 -6.84 8.59
N VAL A 125 -1.79 -7.70 7.70
CA VAL A 125 -1.78 -7.45 6.25
C VAL A 125 -2.78 -6.37 5.87
N CYS A 126 -3.98 -6.42 6.47
CA CYS A 126 -4.97 -5.37 6.28
C CYS A 126 -4.39 -4.02 6.72
N ARG A 127 -3.81 -3.93 7.92
CA ARG A 127 -3.17 -2.72 8.44
C ARG A 127 -2.05 -2.22 7.53
N ALA A 128 -1.14 -3.10 7.12
CA ALA A 128 -0.07 -2.77 6.18
C ALA A 128 -0.60 -2.19 4.86
N THR A 129 -1.61 -2.84 4.29
CA THR A 129 -2.26 -2.39 3.05
C THR A 129 -2.94 -1.04 3.23
N LEU A 130 -3.69 -0.85 4.32
CA LEU A 130 -4.35 0.43 4.62
C LEU A 130 -3.33 1.56 4.83
N MET A 131 -2.18 1.29 5.44
CA MET A 131 -1.14 2.31 5.58
C MET A 131 -0.57 2.75 4.24
N PHE A 132 -0.28 1.84 3.31
CA PHE A 132 0.12 2.23 1.94
C PHE A 132 -0.95 3.10 1.27
N LEU A 133 -2.23 2.77 1.47
CA LEU A 133 -3.34 3.57 0.97
C LEU A 133 -3.41 4.94 1.65
N SER A 134 -3.14 5.04 2.96
CA SER A 134 -3.04 6.30 3.69
C SER A 134 -1.87 7.19 3.25
N PHE A 135 -0.88 6.65 2.52
CA PHE A 135 0.15 7.44 1.84
C PHE A 135 -0.22 7.78 0.38
N GLY A 136 -1.42 7.40 -0.08
CA GLY A 136 -1.85 7.58 -1.47
C GLY A 136 -1.16 6.65 -2.46
N ASN A 137 -0.50 5.59 -1.99
CA ASN A 137 0.24 4.66 -2.84
C ASN A 137 -0.60 3.40 -3.16
N LEU A 138 -1.56 3.57 -4.07
CA LEU A 138 -2.44 2.48 -4.51
C LEU A 138 -1.68 1.35 -5.25
N LYS A 139 -0.61 1.70 -5.98
CA LYS A 139 0.16 0.74 -6.79
C LYS A 139 0.88 -0.27 -5.90
N ASP A 140 1.62 0.21 -4.91
CA ASP A 140 2.39 -0.66 -4.02
C ASP A 140 1.48 -1.38 -3.02
N ALA A 141 0.36 -0.77 -2.61
CA ALA A 141 -0.68 -1.45 -1.84
C ALA A 141 -1.24 -2.68 -2.59
N ASN A 142 -1.55 -2.53 -3.87
CA ASN A 142 -2.03 -3.63 -4.72
C ASN A 142 -0.96 -4.72 -4.89
N LEU A 143 0.29 -4.35 -5.14
CA LEU A 143 1.39 -5.31 -5.30
C LEU A 143 1.62 -6.11 -4.01
N PHE A 144 1.67 -5.41 -2.86
CA PHE A 144 1.83 -6.01 -1.55
C PHE A 144 0.69 -6.99 -1.23
N PHE A 145 -0.56 -6.54 -1.39
CA PHE A 145 -1.72 -7.37 -1.09
C PHE A 145 -1.82 -8.58 -2.03
N LYS A 146 -1.52 -8.41 -3.32
CA LYS A 146 -1.53 -9.50 -4.30
C LYS A 146 -0.54 -10.60 -3.93
N ARG A 147 0.70 -10.24 -3.58
CA ARG A 147 1.74 -11.21 -3.17
C ARG A 147 1.30 -11.99 -1.93
N TYR A 148 0.71 -11.30 -0.95
CA TYR A 148 0.21 -11.98 0.25
C TYR A 148 -0.99 -12.89 -0.04
N TRP A 149 -1.93 -12.43 -0.88
CA TRP A 149 -3.08 -13.23 -1.30
C TRP A 149 -2.65 -14.53 -1.98
N GLU A 150 -1.67 -14.48 -2.88
CA GLU A 150 -1.14 -15.63 -3.59
C GLU A 150 -0.51 -16.67 -2.65
N LEU A 151 0.14 -16.23 -1.55
CA LEU A 151 0.78 -17.13 -0.60
C LEU A 151 -0.21 -17.80 0.37
N MET A 152 -1.24 -17.08 0.80
CA MET A 152 -2.08 -17.47 1.94
C MET A 152 -3.47 -17.99 1.54
N CYS A 153 -4.14 -17.36 0.57
CA CYS A 153 -5.48 -17.75 0.14
C CYS A 153 -5.49 -18.92 -0.86
N THR A 154 -4.34 -19.42 -1.28
CA THR A 154 -4.23 -20.67 -2.03
C THR A 154 -4.44 -21.91 -1.14
N LYS A 155 -4.34 -21.77 0.18
CA LYS A 155 -4.38 -22.89 1.14
C LYS A 155 -5.60 -22.89 2.06
N GLU A 156 -6.16 -21.72 2.36
CA GLU A 156 -7.26 -21.54 3.30
C GLU A 156 -8.33 -20.59 2.73
N GLU A 157 -9.56 -20.69 3.22
CA GLU A 157 -10.62 -19.75 2.85
C GLU A 157 -10.27 -18.33 3.35
N PRO A 158 -10.41 -17.30 2.50
CA PRO A 158 -10.05 -15.93 2.87
C PRO A 158 -10.94 -15.42 4.00
N SER A 159 -10.32 -14.86 5.04
CA SER A 159 -11.07 -14.24 6.13
C SER A 159 -11.94 -13.09 5.62
N PRO A 160 -13.05 -12.75 6.30
CA PRO A 160 -13.87 -11.59 5.94
C PRO A 160 -13.06 -10.30 5.81
N LEU A 161 -12.05 -10.11 6.66
CA LEU A 161 -11.18 -8.94 6.61
C LEU A 161 -10.30 -8.91 5.35
N MET A 162 -9.77 -10.07 4.94
CA MET A 162 -9.01 -10.17 3.68
C MET A 162 -9.89 -9.88 2.46
N ASN A 163 -11.14 -10.37 2.47
CA ASN A 163 -12.10 -10.05 1.42
C ASN A 163 -12.43 -8.55 1.38
N PHE A 164 -12.61 -7.93 2.55
CA PHE A 164 -12.77 -6.47 2.66
C PHE A 164 -11.61 -5.73 2.01
N THR A 165 -10.36 -6.05 2.36
CA THR A 165 -9.17 -5.38 1.80
C THR A 165 -9.11 -5.52 0.28
N ARG A 166 -9.43 -6.71 -0.26
CA ARG A 166 -9.50 -6.94 -1.70
C ARG A 166 -10.55 -6.06 -2.39
N PHE A 167 -11.76 -6.02 -1.85
CA PHE A 167 -12.84 -5.20 -2.42
C PHE A 167 -12.58 -3.71 -2.26
N LEU A 168 -11.92 -3.30 -1.17
CA LEU A 168 -11.49 -1.93 -0.95
C LEU A 168 -10.52 -1.48 -2.05
N LEU A 169 -9.49 -2.25 -2.35
CA LEU A 169 -8.53 -1.93 -3.42
C LEU A 169 -9.23 -1.76 -4.77
N LEU A 170 -10.12 -2.68 -5.14
CA LEU A 170 -10.92 -2.60 -6.37
C LEU A 170 -11.86 -1.38 -6.40
N THR A 171 -12.37 -0.96 -5.25
CA THR A 171 -13.24 0.20 -5.13
C THR A 171 -12.47 1.50 -5.33
N LEU A 172 -11.25 1.57 -4.78
CA LEU A 172 -10.36 2.73 -4.95
C LEU A 172 -9.89 2.88 -6.40
N GLU A 173 -9.67 1.79 -7.13
CA GLU A 173 -9.35 1.84 -8.57
C GLU A 173 -10.48 2.42 -9.44
N ARG A 174 -11.74 2.28 -8.99
CA ARG A 174 -12.93 2.75 -9.71
C ARG A 174 -13.44 4.12 -9.22
N GLU A 175 -12.80 4.69 -8.20
CA GLU A 175 -13.20 5.93 -7.54
C GLU A 175 -14.69 5.95 -7.11
N ALA A 176 -15.20 4.80 -6.65
CA ALA A 176 -16.61 4.62 -6.33
C ALA A 176 -16.92 4.86 -4.84
N HIS A 177 -17.09 6.13 -4.45
CA HIS A 177 -17.35 6.51 -3.05
C HIS A 177 -18.57 5.82 -2.38
N PRO A 178 -19.74 5.67 -3.05
CA PRO A 178 -20.88 4.97 -2.45
C PRO A 178 -20.58 3.52 -2.10
N LEU A 179 -19.83 2.82 -2.96
CA LEU A 179 -19.41 1.43 -2.73
C LEU A 179 -18.43 1.33 -1.56
N PHE A 180 -17.54 2.32 -1.41
CA PHE A 180 -16.62 2.40 -0.29
C PHE A 180 -17.36 2.48 1.06
N LYS A 181 -18.43 3.29 1.15
CA LYS A 181 -19.27 3.37 2.36
C LYS A 181 -19.99 2.04 2.63
N GLN A 182 -20.61 1.46 1.60
CA GLN A 182 -21.30 0.19 1.72
C GLN A 182 -20.37 -0.93 2.21
N LEU A 183 -19.12 -0.97 1.74
CA LEU A 183 -18.13 -1.94 2.22
C LEU A 183 -17.84 -1.79 3.71
N GLN A 184 -17.73 -0.55 4.22
CA GLN A 184 -17.51 -0.33 5.65
C GLN A 184 -18.70 -0.81 6.50
N GLU A 185 -19.93 -0.61 6.02
CA GLU A 185 -21.14 -1.05 6.72
C GLU A 185 -21.24 -2.58 6.75
N VAL A 186 -20.97 -3.25 5.63
CA VAL A 186 -21.07 -4.72 5.52
C VAL A 186 -19.98 -5.41 6.36
N TYR A 187 -18.75 -4.88 6.33
CA TYR A 187 -17.61 -5.48 7.03
C TYR A 187 -17.37 -4.89 8.44
N GLN A 188 -18.32 -4.12 8.94
CA GLN A 188 -18.24 -3.44 10.23
C GLN A 188 -17.80 -4.38 11.39
N PRO A 189 -18.32 -5.62 11.53
CA PRO A 189 -17.88 -6.54 12.58
C PRO A 189 -16.40 -6.95 12.47
N SER A 190 -15.87 -7.00 11.25
CA SER A 190 -14.45 -7.30 11.00
C SER A 190 -13.55 -6.10 11.26
N LEU A 191 -14.05 -4.89 10.98
CA LEU A 191 -13.33 -3.64 11.20
C LEU A 191 -13.26 -3.25 12.67
N GLN A 192 -14.25 -3.60 13.48
CA GLN A 192 -14.26 -3.35 14.92
C GLN A 192 -13.17 -4.11 15.71
N ARG A 193 -12.50 -5.09 15.10
CA ARG A 193 -11.39 -5.84 15.72
C ARG A 193 -10.22 -4.93 16.09
N ASP A 194 -9.95 -3.89 15.29
CA ASP A 194 -8.88 -2.91 15.55
C ASP A 194 -9.37 -1.49 15.21
N PRO A 195 -9.52 -0.59 16.21
CA PRO A 195 -9.91 0.80 15.99
C PRO A 195 -9.01 1.57 15.02
N ALA A 196 -7.74 1.20 14.89
CA ALA A 196 -6.80 1.85 13.96
C ALA A 196 -7.20 1.66 12.49
N LEU A 197 -7.94 0.59 12.15
CA LEU A 197 -8.45 0.35 10.80
C LEU A 197 -9.48 1.43 10.41
N THR A 198 -10.41 1.73 11.31
CA THR A 198 -11.44 2.77 11.09
C THR A 198 -10.81 4.14 10.90
N GLN A 199 -9.77 4.47 11.68
CA GLN A 199 -9.03 5.73 11.54
C GLN A 199 -8.29 5.81 10.19
N SER A 200 -7.67 4.71 9.77
CA SER A 200 -7.01 4.61 8.47
C SER A 200 -8.02 4.78 7.32
N LEU A 201 -9.22 4.19 7.44
CA LEU A 201 -10.27 4.34 6.44
C LEU A 201 -10.80 5.78 6.32
N ALA A 202 -10.89 6.52 7.43
CA ALA A 202 -11.22 7.94 7.37
C ALA A 202 -10.16 8.72 6.56
N THR A 203 -8.88 8.45 6.82
CA THR A 203 -7.76 9.05 6.08
C THR A 203 -7.80 8.70 4.60
N ILE A 204 -8.02 7.42 4.27
CA ILE A 204 -8.17 6.96 2.88
C ILE A 204 -9.34 7.67 2.20
N SER A 205 -10.46 7.86 2.91
CA SER A 205 -11.62 8.56 2.35
C SER A 205 -11.33 10.04 2.05
N GLU A 206 -10.51 10.68 2.87
CA GLU A 206 -10.05 12.05 2.62
C GLU A 206 -9.10 12.11 1.42
N ILE A 207 -8.16 11.17 1.31
CA ILE A 207 -7.15 11.15 0.24
C ILE A 207 -7.76 10.85 -1.12
N TYR A 208 -8.61 9.82 -1.23
CA TYR A 208 -9.12 9.35 -2.52
C TYR A 208 -10.44 9.99 -2.94
N TYR A 209 -11.25 10.47 -1.98
CA TYR A 209 -12.56 11.06 -2.27
C TYR A 209 -12.72 12.52 -1.82
N GLY A 210 -11.71 13.09 -1.15
CA GLY A 210 -11.79 14.48 -0.65
C GLY A 210 -12.78 14.68 0.49
N VAL A 211 -13.29 13.60 1.10
CA VAL A 211 -14.28 13.68 2.17
C VAL A 211 -13.55 13.91 3.50
N LYS A 212 -13.59 15.15 3.99
CA LYS A 212 -13.10 15.45 5.34
C LYS A 212 -14.10 14.93 6.37
N VAL A 213 -13.78 13.80 6.99
CA VAL A 213 -14.52 13.35 8.18
C VAL A 213 -14.19 14.36 9.29
N GLY A 214 -15.22 14.99 9.88
CA GLY A 214 -15.05 15.99 10.92
C GLY A 214 -14.44 15.38 12.19
N GLY A 215 -13.11 15.33 12.26
CA GLY A 215 -12.35 14.84 13.41
C GLY A 215 -10.95 14.43 13.00
N GLY A 216 -9.95 15.24 13.39
CA GLY A 216 -8.51 14.93 13.36
C GLY A 216 -7.95 14.47 12.01
N GLY A 217 -7.47 15.41 11.19
CA GLY A 217 -6.81 15.08 9.91
C GLY A 217 -5.56 14.22 10.08
N PHE A 218 -4.97 13.76 8.96
CA PHE A 218 -3.75 12.91 8.88
C PHE A 218 -2.64 13.22 9.92
N GLY A 219 -2.48 14.48 10.34
CA GLY A 219 -1.54 14.87 11.39
C GLY A 219 -1.82 14.26 12.77
N ASP A 220 -3.09 14.06 13.14
CA ASP A 220 -3.49 13.41 14.40
C ASP A 220 -3.30 11.89 14.34
N LEU A 221 -3.55 11.26 13.18
CA LEU A 221 -3.27 9.84 12.95
C LEU A 221 -1.76 9.56 12.96
N PHE A 222 -0.97 10.37 12.24
CA PHE A 222 0.48 10.20 12.18
C PHE A 222 1.13 10.50 13.53
N SER A 223 0.61 11.46 14.31
CA SER A 223 1.11 11.71 15.67
C SER A 223 0.68 10.64 16.68
N ALA A 224 -0.51 10.04 16.54
CA ALA A 224 -0.93 8.91 17.34
C ALA A 224 -0.17 7.61 16.99
N LEU A 225 0.22 7.43 15.72
CA LEU A 225 1.06 6.32 15.27
C LEU A 225 2.53 6.48 15.69
N LEU A 226 3.03 7.72 15.76
CA LEU A 226 4.39 8.04 16.19
C LEU A 226 4.58 8.10 17.73
N ARG A 227 3.52 7.84 18.51
CA ARG A 227 3.55 7.93 19.97
C ARG A 227 3.79 6.58 20.64
#